data_AF-A0A961DBY0-F1
#
_entry.id   AF-A0A961DBY0-F1
#
_cell.length_a   1.000
_cell.length_b   1.000
_cell.length_c   1.000
_cell.angle_alpha   90.00
_cell.angle_beta   90.00
_cell.angle_gamma   90.00
#
_symmetry.space_group_name_H-M   'P 1'
#
loop_
_entity.id
_entity.type
_entity.pdbx_description
1 polymer ?
#
loop_
_entity_poly.entity_id
_entity_poly.type
_entity_poly.pdbx_seq_one_letter_code
_entity_poly.pdbx_strand_id
1 'polypeptide(L)'
;MSRLNLLSRIPFNAWLLLIGVPVAIFWTRFFPTSQMRNLSAATRHVEVLNVLFQKDPRFLCLKARPWTGDGGIIWIHWEDDKFTLADPLRDEDVPDVLKIVRSTHPPVIVRYRDHWITPDEP
;
A
#
# COMPACT_ATOMS: atom_id res chain seq x y z
N MET A 1 7.74 -6.36 -62.24
CA MET A 1 7.45 -5.29 -61.25
C MET A 1 6.43 -5.84 -60.26
N SER A 2 6.86 -6.18 -59.04
CA SER A 2 5.98 -6.71 -57.99
C SER A 2 6.23 -5.90 -56.72
N ARG A 3 5.29 -5.01 -56.38
CA ARG A 3 5.31 -4.15 -55.19
C ARG A 3 3.93 -4.12 -54.54
N LEU A 4 3.36 -5.28 -54.24
CA LEU A 4 2.12 -5.38 -53.49
C LEU A 4 2.17 -6.69 -52.72
N ASN A 5 2.61 -6.62 -51.46
CA ASN A 5 2.31 -7.55 -50.35
C ASN A 5 3.40 -7.47 -49.26
N LEU A 6 3.60 -6.28 -48.68
CA LEU A 6 4.41 -6.15 -47.47
C LEU A 6 3.57 -6.03 -46.18
N LEU A 7 2.24 -6.09 -46.28
CA LEU A 7 1.33 -5.92 -45.13
C LEU A 7 0.65 -7.21 -44.65
N SER A 8 0.83 -8.33 -45.33
CA SER A 8 0.12 -9.59 -45.03
C SER A 8 0.82 -10.51 -44.02
N ARG A 9 1.89 -10.04 -43.36
CA ARG A 9 2.68 -10.86 -42.42
C ARG A 9 2.80 -10.27 -41.02
N ILE A 10 1.76 -9.57 -40.56
CA ILE A 10 1.62 -9.36 -39.12
C ILE A 10 0.96 -10.63 -38.57
N PRO A 11 1.70 -11.50 -37.84
CA PRO A 11 1.10 -12.68 -37.25
C PRO A 11 -0.03 -12.24 -36.30
N PHE A 12 -1.14 -12.99 -36.26
CA PHE A 12 -2.32 -12.68 -35.44
C PHE A 12 -1.98 -12.31 -33.97
N ASN A 13 -0.89 -12.88 -33.46
CA ASN A 13 -0.33 -12.61 -32.13
C ASN A 13 0.13 -11.15 -31.90
N ALA A 14 0.55 -10.44 -32.96
CA ALA A 14 0.99 -9.06 -32.87
C ALA A 14 -0.21 -8.07 -32.77
N TRP A 15 -1.38 -8.44 -33.31
CA TRP A 15 -2.61 -7.67 -33.10
C TRP A 15 -3.12 -7.76 -31.66
N LEU A 16 -3.00 -8.93 -31.03
CA LEU A 16 -3.33 -9.14 -29.62
C LEU A 16 -2.46 -8.28 -28.68
N LEU A 17 -1.17 -8.11 -28.98
CA LEU A 17 -0.29 -7.23 -28.21
C LEU A 17 -0.63 -5.74 -28.41
N LEU A 18 -0.91 -5.31 -29.64
CA LEU A 18 -1.20 -3.91 -29.97
C LEU A 18 -2.53 -3.40 -29.41
N ILE A 19 -3.52 -4.28 -29.21
CA ILE A 19 -4.83 -3.91 -28.62
C ILE A 19 -4.89 -4.30 -27.13
N GLY A 20 -4.31 -5.44 -26.75
CA GLY A 20 -4.35 -5.95 -25.38
C GLY A 20 -3.57 -5.07 -24.39
N VAL A 21 -2.41 -4.53 -24.78
CA VAL A 21 -1.61 -3.66 -23.88
C VAL A 21 -2.31 -2.32 -23.60
N PRO A 22 -2.81 -1.56 -24.60
CA PRO A 22 -3.58 -0.35 -24.32
C PRO A 22 -4.85 -0.61 -23.50
N VAL A 23 -5.56 -1.72 -23.74
CA VAL A 23 -6.76 -2.08 -22.97
C VAL A 23 -6.38 -2.39 -21.51
N ALA A 24 -5.31 -3.15 -21.25
CA ALA A 24 -4.85 -3.40 -19.88
C ALA A 24 -4.43 -2.11 -19.15
N ILE A 25 -3.75 -1.19 -19.84
CA ILE A 25 -3.38 0.12 -19.28
C ILE A 25 -4.62 0.98 -19.04
N PHE A 26 -5.60 0.96 -19.95
CA PHE A 26 -6.85 1.70 -19.80
C PHE A 26 -7.68 1.17 -18.62
N TRP A 27 -7.85 -0.16 -18.51
CA TRP A 27 -8.60 -0.77 -17.41
C TRP A 27 -7.95 -0.51 -16.05
N THR A 28 -6.63 -0.63 -15.93
CA THR A 28 -5.93 -0.32 -14.66
C THR A 28 -5.96 1.17 -14.30
N ARG A 29 -6.05 2.07 -15.31
CA ARG A 29 -6.13 3.52 -15.09
C ARG A 29 -7.53 4.01 -14.70
N PHE A 30 -8.58 3.44 -15.31
CA PHE A 30 -9.97 3.90 -15.12
C PHE A 30 -10.76 3.07 -14.09
N PHE A 31 -10.38 1.82 -13.88
CA PHE A 31 -10.96 0.95 -12.85
C PHE A 31 -9.84 0.48 -11.92
N PRO A 32 -9.31 1.37 -11.06
CA PRO A 32 -8.35 0.93 -10.06
C PRO A 32 -9.01 -0.15 -9.23
N THR A 33 -8.33 -1.30 -9.11
CA THR A 33 -8.78 -2.38 -8.25
C THR A 33 -8.97 -1.83 -6.83
N SER A 34 -9.86 -2.45 -6.05
CA SER A 34 -10.00 -2.15 -4.62
C SER A 34 -8.62 -2.12 -3.92
N GLN A 35 -7.73 -3.01 -4.33
CA GLN A 35 -6.32 -3.05 -3.91
C GLN A 35 -5.55 -1.75 -4.19
N MET A 36 -5.64 -1.17 -5.40
CA MET A 36 -4.96 0.10 -5.72
C MET A 36 -5.52 1.27 -4.91
N ARG A 37 -6.85 1.31 -4.70
CA ARG A 37 -7.50 2.34 -3.88
C ARG A 37 -7.06 2.24 -2.42
N ASN A 38 -7.07 1.04 -1.86
CA ASN A 38 -6.66 0.80 -0.48
C ASN A 38 -5.17 1.07 -0.27
N LEU A 39 -4.31 0.69 -1.22
CA LEU A 39 -2.89 1.01 -1.15
C LEU A 39 -2.66 2.52 -1.18
N SER A 40 -3.38 3.26 -2.04
CA SER A 40 -3.27 4.72 -2.07
C SER A 40 -3.73 5.36 -0.75
N ALA A 41 -4.83 4.87 -0.17
CA ALA A 41 -5.32 5.32 1.12
C ALA A 41 -4.30 5.02 2.24
N ALA A 42 -3.74 3.80 2.25
CA ALA A 42 -2.70 3.37 3.17
C ALA A 42 -1.46 4.26 3.08
N THR A 43 -0.94 4.52 1.88
CA THR A 43 0.25 5.36 1.67
C THR A 43 0.04 6.78 2.19
N ARG A 44 -1.11 7.41 1.90
CA ARG A 44 -1.41 8.75 2.44
C ARG A 44 -1.48 8.75 3.96
N HIS A 45 -2.08 7.71 4.55
CA HIS A 45 -2.24 7.63 5.99
C HIS A 45 -0.92 7.32 6.72
N VAL A 46 -0.02 6.57 6.08
CA VAL A 46 1.33 6.30 6.57
C VAL A 46 2.12 7.59 6.79
N GLU A 47 2.01 8.56 5.88
CA GLU A 47 2.67 9.86 6.04
C GLU A 47 2.18 10.59 7.30
N VAL A 48 0.87 10.56 7.56
CA VAL A 48 0.27 11.15 8.77
C VAL A 48 0.78 10.47 10.04
N LEU A 49 0.78 9.14 10.08
CA LEU A 49 1.25 8.38 11.23
C LEU A 49 2.74 8.63 11.51
N ASN A 50 3.58 8.64 10.48
CA ASN A 50 5.01 8.91 10.63
C ASN A 50 5.30 10.30 11.19
N VAL A 51 4.52 11.31 10.79
CA VAL A 51 4.63 12.66 11.38
C VAL A 51 4.21 12.67 12.85
N LEU A 52 3.17 11.92 13.22
CA LEU A 52 2.72 11.85 14.61
C LEU A 52 3.70 11.11 15.52
N PHE A 53 4.31 10.02 15.04
CA PHE A 53 5.35 9.33 15.80
C PHE A 53 6.58 10.21 16.04
N GLN A 54 6.93 11.09 15.10
CA GLN A 54 8.04 12.03 15.27
C GLN A 54 7.78 13.12 16.33
N LYS A 55 6.53 13.31 16.79
CA LYS A 55 6.22 14.30 17.83
C LYS A 55 6.64 13.86 19.23
N ASP A 56 6.77 12.55 19.45
CA ASP A 56 7.17 11.99 20.74
C ASP A 56 8.57 11.36 20.62
N PRO A 57 9.55 11.78 21.43
CA PRO A 57 10.90 11.23 21.38
C PRO A 57 10.95 9.71 21.62
N ARG A 58 9.97 9.15 22.35
CA ARG A 58 9.85 7.70 22.58
C ARG A 58 9.58 6.91 21.30
N PHE A 59 8.98 7.55 20.29
CA PHE A 59 8.49 6.92 19.07
C PHE A 59 9.28 7.30 17.81
N LEU A 60 10.41 8.00 17.95
CA LEU A 60 11.18 8.50 16.80
C LEU A 60 11.55 7.43 15.77
N CYS A 61 11.85 6.23 16.25
CA CYS A 61 12.23 5.10 15.42
C CYS A 61 11.03 4.25 14.97
N LEU A 62 9.79 4.55 15.38
CA LEU A 62 8.61 3.89 14.84
C LEU A 62 8.30 4.44 13.46
N LYS A 63 8.05 3.54 12.51
CA LYS A 63 7.60 3.86 11.16
C LYS A 63 6.37 3.06 10.82
N ALA A 64 5.41 3.72 10.19
CA ALA A 64 4.34 3.09 9.44
C ALA A 64 4.81 2.83 8.00
N ARG A 65 4.45 1.68 7.44
CA ARG A 65 4.63 1.34 6.02
C ARG A 65 3.38 0.70 5.44
N PRO A 66 3.04 0.99 4.17
CA PRO A 66 1.97 0.29 3.50
C PRO A 66 2.41 -1.12 3.13
N TRP A 67 1.51 -2.10 3.28
CA TRP A 67 1.69 -3.49 2.92
C TRP A 67 0.63 -3.91 1.89
N THR A 68 1.08 -4.45 0.76
CA THR A 68 0.30 -4.69 -0.47
C THR A 68 -0.58 -5.94 -0.45
N GLY A 69 -0.84 -6.55 0.72
CA GLY A 69 -1.81 -7.64 0.84
C GLY A 69 -3.22 -7.25 0.38
N ASP A 70 -4.15 -8.21 0.34
CA ASP A 70 -5.48 -8.08 -0.31
C ASP A 70 -6.39 -6.95 0.23
N GLY A 71 -6.04 -6.32 1.35
CA GLY A 71 -6.78 -5.20 1.93
C GLY A 71 -6.06 -3.85 1.90
N GLY A 72 -4.78 -3.79 1.51
CA GLY A 72 -3.92 -2.62 1.72
C GLY A 72 -3.76 -2.32 3.22
N ILE A 73 -2.89 -3.04 3.91
CA ILE A 73 -2.71 -2.94 5.37
C ILE A 73 -1.62 -1.90 5.67
N ILE A 74 -1.70 -1.19 6.79
CA ILE A 74 -0.58 -0.42 7.32
C ILE A 74 0.11 -1.25 8.38
N TRP A 75 1.42 -1.43 8.25
CA TRP A 75 2.22 -2.09 9.27
C TRP A 75 3.12 -1.09 9.98
N ILE A 76 3.04 -1.07 11.31
CA ILE A 76 3.91 -0.27 12.16
C ILE A 76 5.07 -1.15 12.64
N HIS A 77 6.29 -0.68 12.43
CA HIS A 77 7.52 -1.38 12.78
C HIS A 77 8.61 -0.40 13.21
N TRP A 78 9.69 -0.91 13.78
CA TRP A 78 10.87 -0.11 14.11
C TRP A 78 11.74 0.11 12.86
N GLU A 79 12.30 1.31 12.66
CA GLU A 79 12.94 1.77 11.42
C GLU A 79 14.04 0.83 10.91
N ASP A 80 14.84 0.27 11.82
CA ASP A 80 15.94 -0.66 11.54
C ASP A 80 15.53 -2.15 11.56
N ASP A 81 14.27 -2.43 11.83
CA ASP A 81 13.77 -3.80 11.92
C ASP A 81 13.54 -4.37 10.51
N LYS A 82 14.08 -5.57 10.28
CA LYS A 82 13.83 -6.40 9.09
C LYS A 82 12.46 -7.07 9.16
N PHE A 83 11.44 -6.34 9.60
CA PHE A 83 10.08 -6.86 9.78
C PHE A 83 9.99 -8.03 10.76
N THR A 84 10.91 -8.11 11.72
CA THR A 84 10.79 -9.06 12.83
C THR A 84 9.74 -8.57 13.83
N LEU A 85 9.22 -9.47 14.66
CA LEU A 85 8.16 -9.15 15.63
C LEU A 85 8.68 -8.41 16.87
N ALA A 86 9.98 -8.18 16.97
CA ALA A 86 10.64 -7.67 18.17
C ALA A 86 10.98 -6.20 18.01
N ASP A 87 9.97 -5.33 18.11
CA ASP A 87 10.27 -3.90 18.30
C ASP A 87 10.77 -3.66 19.75
N PRO A 88 11.76 -2.78 19.96
CA PRO A 88 12.37 -2.53 21.27
C PRO A 88 11.54 -1.57 22.14
N LEU A 89 10.33 -1.18 21.72
CA LEU A 89 9.48 -0.29 22.50
C LEU A 89 9.05 -1.01 23.79
N ARG A 90 8.96 -0.27 24.89
CA ARG A 90 8.48 -0.85 26.16
C ARG A 90 6.97 -1.07 26.08
N ASP A 91 6.49 -2.14 26.70
CA ASP A 91 5.06 -2.49 26.69
C ASP A 91 4.17 -1.39 27.28
N GLU A 92 4.70 -0.58 28.20
CA GLU A 92 4.01 0.57 28.79
C GLU A 92 3.73 1.69 27.79
N ASP A 93 4.53 1.80 26.73
CA ASP A 93 4.42 2.85 25.71
C ASP A 93 3.50 2.41 24.55
N VAL A 94 3.17 1.11 24.44
CA VAL A 94 2.29 0.55 23.39
C VAL A 94 0.88 1.16 23.38
N PRO A 95 0.19 1.34 24.52
CA PRO A 95 -1.15 1.94 24.53
C PRO A 95 -1.17 3.35 23.95
N ASP A 96 -0.11 4.13 24.13
CA ASP A 96 0.02 5.48 23.58
C ASP A 96 0.13 5.43 22.05
N VAL A 97 0.91 4.49 21.50
CA VAL A 97 1.00 4.25 20.05
C VAL A 97 -0.37 3.86 19.49
N LEU A 98 -1.05 2.90 20.13
CA LEU A 98 -2.39 2.47 19.71
C LEU A 98 -3.40 3.62 19.77
N LYS A 99 -3.30 4.49 20.77
CA LYS A 99 -4.15 5.68 20.90
C LYS A 99 -3.91 6.67 19.77
N ILE A 100 -2.65 6.91 19.39
CA ILE A 100 -2.30 7.74 18.23
C ILE A 100 -2.96 7.16 16.98
N VAL A 101 -2.73 5.87 16.70
CA VAL A 101 -3.28 5.21 15.50
C VAL A 101 -4.80 5.23 15.46
N ARG A 102 -5.49 4.98 16.58
CA ARG A 102 -6.94 5.04 16.62
C ARG A 102 -7.46 6.46 16.41
N SER A 103 -6.77 7.46 16.96
CA SER A 103 -7.18 8.86 16.82
C SER A 103 -7.12 9.39 15.38
N THR A 104 -6.32 8.76 14.52
CA THR A 104 -6.22 9.17 13.12
C THR A 104 -7.35 8.61 12.24
N HIS A 105 -8.21 7.72 12.76
CA HIS A 105 -9.29 7.06 12.02
C HIS A 105 -8.75 6.41 10.73
N PRO A 106 -7.97 5.31 10.85
CA PRO A 106 -7.26 4.75 9.72
C PRO A 106 -8.23 4.25 8.66
N PRO A 107 -8.01 4.56 7.37
CA PRO A 107 -8.92 4.17 6.28
C PRO A 107 -8.79 2.68 5.90
N VAL A 108 -7.81 2.00 6.48
CA VAL A 108 -7.49 0.59 6.23
C VAL A 108 -7.03 -0.06 7.54
N ILE A 109 -6.94 -1.39 7.54
CA ILE A 109 -6.46 -2.14 8.70
C ILE A 109 -5.03 -1.72 9.04
N VAL A 110 -4.77 -1.44 10.32
CA VAL A 110 -3.43 -1.19 10.84
C VAL A 110 -3.02 -2.33 11.75
N ARG A 111 -1.84 -2.89 11.50
CA ARG A 111 -1.20 -3.89 12.35
C ARG A 111 -0.05 -3.24 13.12
N TYR A 112 -0.05 -3.45 14.43
CA TYR A 112 1.09 -3.14 15.29
C TYR A 112 1.26 -4.23 16.33
N ARG A 113 2.41 -4.93 16.32
CA ARG A 113 2.62 -6.15 17.11
C ARG A 113 1.47 -7.15 16.90
N ASP A 114 0.81 -7.54 17.99
CA ASP A 114 -0.35 -8.45 18.02
C ASP A 114 -1.70 -7.70 17.92
N HIS A 115 -1.68 -6.38 17.81
CA HIS A 115 -2.88 -5.56 17.70
C HIS A 115 -3.26 -5.31 16.25
N TRP A 116 -4.55 -5.53 15.99
CA TRP A 116 -5.21 -5.23 14.72
C TRP A 116 -6.23 -4.13 14.97
N ILE A 117 -6.08 -3.01 14.26
CA ILE A 117 -7.01 -1.88 14.30
C ILE A 117 -7.76 -1.90 12.98
N THR A 118 -9.05 -2.17 13.03
CA THR A 118 -9.93 -2.13 11.87
C THR A 118 -10.34 -0.70 11.56
N PRO A 119 -10.53 -0.35 10.27
CA PRO A 119 -11.12 0.93 9.91
C PRO A 119 -12.54 1.02 10.45
N ASP A 120 -12.98 2.24 10.77
CA ASP A 120 -14.37 2.49 11.15
C ASP A 120 -15.29 2.17 9.96
N GLU A 121 -16.47 1.62 10.25
CA GLU A 121 -17.48 1.41 9.21
C GLU A 121 -17.92 2.77 8.64
N PRO A 122 -18.06 2.89 7.31
CA PRO A 122 -18.38 4.15 6.63
C PRO A 122 -19.78 4.69 6.93
#